data_AF-A0A940QL04-F1
#
_entry.id   AF-A0A940QL04-F1
#
_cell.length_a   1.000
_cell.length_b   1.000
_cell.length_c   1.000
_cell.angle_alpha   90.00
_cell.angle_beta   90.00
_cell.angle_gamma   90.00
#
_symmetry.space_group_name_H-M   'P 1'
#
loop_
_entity.id
_entity.type
_entity.pdbx_description
1 polymer ?
#
loop_
_entity_poly.entity_id
_entity_poly.type
_entity_poly.pdbx_seq_one_letter_code
_entity_poly.pdbx_strand_id
1 'polypeptide(L)'
;MITKQKLCILSAVLCMAGVFLQPSGMITDKAGAAATVTIGYYNDVPEFQSGASDDERKSGYAYEYCQILSGYTGWSYEYKYGTFDEMLAALKKGDVDLVAGISGSFDPGSDAGRIRLTPYRIGTENSTVADLPGADNDNYFIAVSADRPELFSALLEAQKQINEKEPALCERLTQKYF
;
A
#
# COMPACT_ATOMS: atom_id res chain seq x y z
N MET A 1 10.99 -54.23 -64.74
CA MET A 1 9.70 -54.36 -64.04
C MET A 1 9.00 -53.00 -64.14
N ILE A 2 8.09 -52.84 -65.10
CA ILE A 2 6.61 -52.91 -64.92
C ILE A 2 6.09 -51.68 -64.13
N THR A 3 5.69 -50.60 -64.81
CA THR A 3 4.30 -50.19 -65.18
C THR A 3 3.40 -49.65 -64.06
N LYS A 4 2.59 -48.64 -64.45
CA LYS A 4 1.21 -48.31 -63.99
C LYS A 4 1.10 -47.50 -62.69
N GLN A 5 0.70 -46.22 -62.82
CA GLN A 5 -0.68 -45.73 -62.65
C GLN A 5 -1.18 -45.83 -61.20
N LYS A 6 -1.53 -44.69 -60.60
CA LYS A 6 -2.89 -44.37 -60.15
C LYS A 6 -2.97 -42.96 -59.55
N LEU A 7 -3.54 -42.08 -60.36
CA LEU A 7 -4.34 -40.93 -59.95
C LEU A 7 -5.59 -41.44 -59.21
N CYS A 8 -5.91 -40.92 -58.02
CA CYS A 8 -7.24 -40.92 -57.39
C CYS A 8 -7.21 -39.90 -56.23
N ILE A 9 -7.80 -38.70 -56.29
CA ILE A 9 -9.24 -38.32 -56.28
C ILE A 9 -9.58 -37.67 -54.92
N LEU A 10 -10.03 -36.40 -55.03
CA LEU A 10 -10.96 -35.64 -54.19
C LEU A 10 -10.95 -35.82 -52.67
N SER A 11 -10.76 -34.71 -51.96
CA SER A 11 -11.81 -34.23 -51.04
C SER A 11 -11.60 -32.74 -50.77
N ALA A 12 -12.50 -31.93 -51.34
CA ALA A 12 -12.76 -30.59 -50.85
C ALA A 12 -13.52 -30.72 -49.52
N VAL A 13 -13.01 -30.12 -48.44
CA VAL A 13 -13.85 -29.72 -47.31
C VAL A 13 -13.47 -28.28 -46.95
N LEU A 14 -14.36 -27.40 -47.40
CA LEU A 14 -14.52 -26.03 -46.96
C LEU A 14 -14.99 -26.06 -45.49
N CYS A 15 -14.17 -25.59 -44.57
CA CYS A 15 -14.62 -25.17 -43.24
C CYS A 15 -14.21 -23.72 -43.04
N MET A 16 -15.09 -22.81 -43.47
CA MET A 16 -15.23 -21.52 -42.81
C MET A 16 -15.61 -21.77 -41.35
N ALA A 17 -14.80 -21.26 -40.44
CA ALA A 17 -15.28 -20.64 -39.21
C ALA A 17 -14.11 -19.88 -38.60
N GLY A 18 -14.08 -18.57 -38.85
CA GLY A 18 -13.25 -17.67 -38.06
C GLY A 18 -13.71 -17.75 -36.61
N VAL A 19 -12.90 -18.40 -35.79
CA VAL A 19 -12.89 -18.16 -34.35
C VAL A 19 -11.69 -17.26 -34.12
N PHE A 20 -11.98 -15.96 -34.07
CA PHE A 20 -11.10 -14.98 -33.43
C PHE A 20 -10.91 -15.43 -31.98
N LEU A 21 -9.88 -16.23 -31.72
CA LEU A 21 -9.34 -16.39 -30.39
C LEU A 21 -8.60 -15.08 -30.11
N GLN A 22 -9.32 -14.08 -29.62
CA GLN A 22 -8.65 -12.95 -28.99
C GLN A 22 -7.88 -13.53 -27.81
N PRO A 23 -6.55 -13.32 -27.71
CA PRO A 23 -5.90 -13.55 -26.44
C PRO A 23 -6.62 -12.63 -25.47
N SER A 24 -7.33 -13.22 -24.50
CA SER A 24 -7.76 -12.53 -23.29
C SER A 24 -6.59 -11.65 -22.89
N GLY A 25 -6.83 -10.34 -22.88
CA GLY A 25 -5.83 -9.38 -22.47
C GLY A 25 -5.25 -9.88 -21.17
N MET A 26 -4.01 -10.37 -21.22
CA MET A 26 -3.21 -10.43 -20.03
C MET A 26 -3.22 -8.99 -19.56
N ILE A 27 -3.87 -8.74 -18.42
CA ILE A 27 -3.49 -7.60 -17.61
C ILE A 27 -2.00 -7.82 -17.44
N THR A 28 -1.21 -6.97 -18.11
CA THR A 28 0.17 -6.79 -17.71
C THR A 28 0.07 -6.37 -16.26
N ASP A 29 0.22 -7.33 -15.35
CA ASP A 29 0.73 -7.04 -14.04
C ASP A 29 2.00 -6.27 -14.33
N LYS A 30 1.91 -4.96 -14.14
CA LYS A 30 3.09 -4.14 -13.98
C LYS A 30 3.63 -4.57 -12.62
N ALA A 31 4.25 -5.75 -12.57
CA ALA A 31 5.33 -6.05 -11.66
C ALA A 31 6.49 -5.14 -12.06
N GLY A 32 6.27 -3.82 -11.93
CA GLY A 32 7.34 -2.88 -11.73
C GLY A 32 8.06 -3.34 -10.48
N ALA A 33 9.38 -3.29 -10.50
CA ALA A 33 10.19 -3.63 -9.34
C ALA A 33 9.55 -3.10 -8.06
N ALA A 34 9.37 -3.98 -7.08
CA ALA A 34 8.86 -3.64 -5.75
C ALA A 34 9.56 -2.38 -5.26
N ALA A 35 8.81 -1.30 -5.02
CA ALA A 35 9.40 -0.07 -4.54
C ALA A 35 9.87 -0.28 -3.09
N THR A 36 11.09 0.16 -2.81
CA THR A 36 11.54 0.35 -1.42
C THR A 36 11.00 1.67 -0.91
N VAL A 37 10.39 1.63 0.26
CA VAL A 37 9.70 2.75 0.90
C VAL A 37 10.26 2.97 2.28
N THR A 38 10.72 4.18 2.57
CA THR A 38 11.25 4.52 3.89
C THR A 38 10.12 5.03 4.80
N ILE A 39 9.85 4.29 5.87
CA ILE A 39 8.85 4.64 6.89
C ILE A 39 9.53 5.43 8.01
N GLY A 40 9.00 6.62 8.32
CA GLY A 40 9.31 7.33 9.55
C GLY A 40 8.62 6.66 10.74
N TYR A 41 9.41 6.14 11.66
CA TYR A 41 8.97 5.24 12.72
C TYR A 41 9.30 5.81 14.10
N TYR A 42 8.32 6.44 14.73
CA TYR A 42 8.40 6.94 16.10
C TYR A 42 7.86 5.94 17.13
N ASN A 43 8.34 5.94 18.36
CA ASN A 43 7.95 4.94 19.37
C ASN A 43 7.50 5.61 20.66
N ASP A 44 6.57 6.56 20.50
CA ASP A 44 6.00 7.32 21.61
C ASP A 44 4.86 6.53 22.28
N VAL A 45 4.15 5.68 21.51
CA VAL A 45 3.06 4.81 21.97
C VAL A 45 3.31 3.37 21.50
N PRO A 46 3.74 2.45 22.41
CA PRO A 46 4.14 1.09 22.05
C PRO A 46 3.04 0.24 21.38
N GLU A 47 1.78 0.46 21.77
CA GLU A 47 0.60 -0.19 21.20
C GLU A 47 0.40 0.20 19.73
N PHE A 48 0.73 1.44 19.40
CA PHE A 48 0.64 1.95 18.04
C PHE A 48 1.77 1.41 17.17
N GLN A 49 3.02 1.50 17.65
CA GLN A 49 4.17 0.90 17.00
C GLN A 49 5.36 0.80 17.97
N SER A 50 6.01 -0.36 18.02
CA SER A 50 7.13 -0.69 18.92
C SER A 50 8.21 -1.51 18.21
N GLY A 51 9.44 -1.49 18.72
CA GLY A 51 10.61 -2.11 18.08
C GLY A 51 11.39 -1.10 17.23
N ALA A 52 11.79 0.01 17.84
CA ALA A 52 12.41 1.17 17.17
C ALA A 52 13.90 0.97 16.85
N SER A 53 14.25 -0.24 16.41
CA SER A 53 15.57 -0.66 15.96
C SER A 53 15.42 -1.81 14.97
N ASP A 54 16.39 -1.97 14.08
CA ASP A 54 16.42 -3.08 13.11
C ASP A 54 16.62 -4.44 13.77
N ASP A 55 17.26 -4.46 14.94
CA ASP A 55 17.51 -5.67 15.73
C ASP A 55 16.33 -6.05 16.66
N GLU A 56 15.33 -5.18 16.78
CA GLU A 56 14.16 -5.40 17.63
C GLU A 56 12.98 -5.94 16.83
N ARG A 57 12.23 -6.86 17.46
CA ARG A 57 10.98 -7.36 16.87
C ARG A 57 9.94 -6.25 16.86
N LYS A 58 9.59 -5.80 15.66
CA LYS A 58 8.54 -4.80 15.46
C LYS A 58 7.14 -5.35 15.71
N SER A 59 6.29 -4.52 16.29
CA SER A 59 4.86 -4.82 16.53
C SER A 59 4.05 -3.52 16.67
N GLY A 60 2.74 -3.64 16.81
CA GLY A 60 1.83 -2.52 17.02
C GLY A 60 0.89 -2.29 15.85
N TYR A 61 -0.16 -1.53 16.09
CA TYR A 61 -1.22 -1.21 15.14
C TYR A 61 -0.69 -0.75 13.77
N ALA A 62 0.11 0.32 13.75
CA ALA A 62 0.58 0.94 12.51
C ALA A 62 1.60 0.07 11.80
N TYR A 63 2.45 -0.63 12.54
CA TYR A 63 3.39 -1.59 11.97
C TYR A 63 2.65 -2.71 11.23
N GLU A 64 1.66 -3.35 11.88
CA GLU A 64 0.89 -4.42 11.24
C GLU A 64 0.04 -3.93 10.08
N TYR A 65 -0.53 -2.72 10.17
CA TYR A 65 -1.20 -2.10 9.04
C TYR A 65 -0.25 -1.95 7.84
N CYS A 66 0.98 -1.45 8.07
CA CYS A 66 1.98 -1.33 7.01
C CYS A 66 2.36 -2.70 6.41
N GLN A 67 2.47 -3.76 7.22
CA GLN A 67 2.72 -5.12 6.70
C GLN A 67 1.57 -5.68 5.86
N ILE A 68 0.33 -5.33 6.18
CA ILE A 68 -0.81 -5.70 5.33
C ILE A 68 -0.76 -4.89 4.05
N LEU A 69 -0.50 -3.59 4.14
CA LEU A 69 -0.34 -2.68 3.00
C LEU A 69 0.73 -3.15 2.01
N SER A 70 1.86 -3.72 2.46
CA SER A 70 2.89 -4.26 1.55
C SER A 70 2.37 -5.44 0.73
N GLY A 71 1.43 -6.23 1.25
CA GLY A 71 0.76 -7.30 0.49
C GLY A 71 -0.08 -6.79 -0.69
N TYR A 72 -0.61 -5.57 -0.60
CA TYR A 72 -1.41 -4.95 -1.68
C TYR A 72 -0.56 -4.12 -2.65
N THR A 73 0.57 -3.59 -2.19
CA THR A 73 1.43 -2.68 -2.98
C THR A 73 2.68 -3.37 -3.54
N GLY A 74 3.08 -4.50 -2.95
CA GLY A 74 4.38 -5.13 -3.20
C GLY A 74 5.56 -4.36 -2.60
N TRP A 75 5.34 -3.38 -1.72
CA TRP A 75 6.43 -2.57 -1.16
C TRP A 75 7.33 -3.33 -0.20
N SER A 76 8.61 -2.98 -0.21
CA SER A 76 9.55 -3.34 0.85
C SER A 76 9.83 -2.11 1.71
N TYR A 77 9.95 -2.29 3.02
CA TYR A 77 10.13 -1.17 3.95
C TYR A 77 11.53 -1.09 4.50
N GLU A 78 12.06 0.13 4.52
CA GLU A 78 13.16 0.56 5.38
C GLU A 78 12.60 1.49 6.45
N TYR A 79 13.22 1.54 7.62
CA TYR A 79 12.72 2.34 8.73
C TYR A 79 13.75 3.38 9.14
N LYS A 80 13.29 4.61 9.32
CA LYS A 80 14.04 5.67 10.01
C LYS A 80 13.39 5.89 11.36
N TYR A 81 14.18 5.86 12.43
CA TYR A 81 13.67 5.97 13.79
C TYR A 81 13.89 7.37 14.35
N GLY A 82 12.99 7.82 15.24
CA GLY A 82 13.12 9.07 15.98
C GLY A 82 11.84 9.41 16.73
N THR A 83 11.73 10.64 17.24
CA THR A 83 10.49 11.17 17.81
C THR A 83 9.45 11.46 16.72
N PHE A 84 8.17 11.61 17.08
CA PHE A 84 7.13 12.03 16.13
C PHE A 84 7.51 13.29 15.35
N ASP A 85 7.96 14.33 16.06
CA ASP A 85 8.34 15.61 15.44
C ASP A 85 9.51 15.46 14.47
N GLU A 86 10.50 14.62 14.79
CA GLU A 86 11.61 14.31 13.89
C GLU A 86 11.16 13.57 12.63
N MET A 87 10.25 12.60 12.77
CA MET A 87 9.71 11.83 11.63
C MET A 87 8.82 12.69 10.74
N LEU A 88 8.00 13.55 11.33
CA LEU A 88 7.20 14.53 10.60
C LEU A 88 8.09 15.56 9.88
N ALA A 89 9.15 16.04 10.52
CA ALA A 89 10.12 16.94 9.88
C ALA A 89 10.88 16.23 8.75
N ALA A 90 11.26 14.96 8.94
CA ALA A 90 11.88 14.14 7.91
C ALA A 90 10.94 13.93 6.71
N LEU A 91 9.65 13.70 6.95
CA LEU A 91 8.65 13.54 5.90
C LEU A 91 8.52 14.80 5.06
N LYS A 92 8.42 15.97 5.71
CA LYS A 92 8.36 17.28 5.04
C LYS A 92 9.62 17.60 4.22
N LYS A 93 10.77 17.04 4.59
CA LYS A 93 12.04 17.18 3.87
C LYS A 93 12.22 16.15 2.74
N GLY A 94 11.40 15.10 2.71
CA GLY A 94 11.57 13.96 1.80
C GLY A 94 12.62 12.95 2.24
N ASP A 95 13.10 13.02 3.49
CA ASP A 95 14.04 12.04 4.06
C ASP A 95 13.37 10.71 4.42
N VAL A 96 12.05 10.72 4.60
CA VAL A 96 11.21 9.52 4.70
C VAL A 96 10.04 9.70 3.74
N ASP A 97 9.52 8.60 3.25
CA ASP A 97 8.43 8.60 2.28
C ASP A 97 7.07 8.68 2.95
N LEU A 98 6.95 8.09 4.14
CA LEU A 98 5.69 7.74 4.76
C LEU A 98 5.75 7.85 6.29
N VAL A 99 4.71 8.44 6.90
CA VAL A 99 4.50 8.44 8.36
C VAL A 99 3.03 8.11 8.64
N ALA A 100 2.81 7.14 9.52
CA ALA A 100 1.47 6.76 9.98
C ALA A 100 1.08 7.53 11.25
N GLY A 101 -0.21 7.70 11.47
CA GLY A 101 -0.73 8.32 12.70
C GLY A 101 -0.74 9.85 12.67
N ILE A 102 -0.88 10.45 11.49
CA ILE A 102 -1.07 11.90 11.38
C ILE A 102 -2.56 12.23 11.56
N SER A 103 -2.91 13.10 12.50
CA SER A 103 -4.30 13.53 12.69
C SER A 103 -4.81 14.32 11.47
N GLY A 104 -6.09 14.16 11.13
CA GLY A 104 -6.72 14.86 10.00
C GLY A 104 -6.86 16.38 10.19
N SER A 105 -6.85 16.85 11.42
CA SER A 105 -6.82 18.28 11.77
C SER A 105 -5.41 18.86 11.80
N PHE A 106 -4.40 18.03 11.59
CA PHE A 106 -3.01 18.44 11.58
C PHE A 106 -2.84 19.63 10.62
N ASP A 107 -2.43 20.77 11.17
CA ASP A 107 -2.06 21.93 10.39
C ASP A 107 -0.58 21.79 9.96
N PRO A 108 -0.29 21.52 8.67
CA PRO A 108 1.08 21.44 8.20
C PRO A 108 1.82 22.78 8.27
N GLY A 109 1.13 23.89 8.54
CA GLY A 109 1.67 25.24 8.62
C GLY A 109 2.16 25.72 7.25
N SER A 110 3.30 26.42 7.23
CA SER A 110 3.94 26.89 5.98
C SER A 110 4.35 25.78 5.02
N ASP A 111 4.30 24.51 5.45
CA ASP A 111 4.72 23.34 4.67
C ASP A 111 3.53 22.55 4.06
N ALA A 112 2.34 23.13 3.96
CA ALA A 112 1.12 22.45 3.46
C ALA A 112 1.27 21.74 2.10
N GLY A 113 2.21 22.16 1.25
CA GLY A 113 2.50 21.52 -0.03
C GLY A 113 3.48 20.34 0.02
N ARG A 114 4.04 20.01 1.20
CA ARG A 114 5.13 19.02 1.34
C ARG A 114 4.69 17.63 1.76
N ILE A 115 3.46 17.49 2.23
CA ILE A 115 2.89 16.19 2.60
C ILE A 115 1.51 16.03 1.97
N ARG A 116 1.11 14.78 1.75
CA ARG A 116 -0.21 14.42 1.23
C ARG A 116 -0.83 13.38 2.16
N LEU A 117 -2.03 13.66 2.65
CA LEU A 117 -2.82 12.72 3.43
C LEU A 117 -3.78 11.97 2.51
N THR A 118 -3.88 10.66 2.70
CA THR A 118 -4.96 9.90 2.05
C THR A 118 -6.29 10.14 2.77
N PRO A 119 -7.43 10.00 2.08
CA PRO A 119 -8.74 10.15 2.70
C PRO A 119 -9.17 8.92 3.52
N TYR A 120 -8.36 7.86 3.55
CA TYR A 120 -8.67 6.63 4.25
C TYR A 120 -8.08 6.66 5.65
N ARG A 121 -8.96 6.82 6.64
CA ARG A 121 -8.58 6.75 8.04
C ARG A 121 -8.03 5.36 8.39
N ILE A 122 -7.01 5.35 9.22
CA ILE A 122 -6.46 4.16 9.88
C ILE A 122 -6.78 4.17 11.38
N GLY A 123 -7.68 5.04 11.86
CA GLY A 123 -8.23 5.03 13.22
C GLY A 123 -9.70 4.59 13.25
N THR A 124 -10.23 4.26 14.43
CA THR A 124 -11.66 3.97 14.65
C THR A 124 -12.26 4.93 15.68
N GLU A 125 -13.56 5.20 15.57
CA GLU A 125 -14.31 6.12 16.45
C GLU A 125 -14.36 5.72 17.94
N ASN A 126 -13.92 4.51 18.27
CA ASN A 126 -13.83 3.99 19.64
C ASN A 126 -12.38 3.70 20.07
N SER A 127 -11.39 4.01 19.23
CA SER A 127 -10.01 3.70 19.55
C SER A 127 -9.44 4.76 20.48
N THR A 128 -8.96 4.36 21.66
CA THR A 128 -8.23 5.21 22.62
C THR A 128 -6.84 5.62 22.11
N VAL A 129 -6.69 5.75 20.79
CA VAL A 129 -5.51 6.31 20.10
C VAL A 129 -5.39 7.82 20.42
N ALA A 130 -6.26 8.37 21.26
CA ALA A 130 -6.19 9.70 21.84
C ALA A 130 -4.83 10.05 22.48
N ASP A 131 -3.98 9.06 22.78
CA ASP A 131 -2.64 9.26 23.33
C ASP A 131 -1.53 9.47 22.28
N LEU A 132 -1.83 9.45 20.97
CA LEU A 132 -0.84 9.82 19.95
C LEU A 132 -0.51 11.32 20.00
N PRO A 133 0.76 11.70 19.76
CA PRO A 133 1.15 13.11 19.69
C PRO A 133 0.39 13.84 18.56
N GLY A 134 -0.23 14.97 18.90
CA GLY A 134 -1.02 15.77 17.95
C GLY A 134 -2.48 15.36 17.78
N ALA A 135 -3.02 14.56 18.71
CA ALA A 135 -4.41 14.12 18.70
C ALA A 135 -5.42 15.28 18.88
N ASP A 136 -6.17 15.59 17.83
CA ASP A 136 -7.57 15.97 17.98
C ASP A 136 -8.40 14.88 17.29
N ASN A 137 -9.35 14.27 18.01
CA ASN A 137 -10.30 13.25 17.55
C ASN A 137 -9.74 12.04 16.73
N ASP A 138 -10.54 10.98 16.61
CA ASP A 138 -10.08 9.63 16.25
C ASP A 138 -9.73 9.41 14.76
N ASN A 139 -9.36 10.48 14.05
CA ASN A 139 -9.12 10.48 12.61
C ASN A 139 -7.62 10.52 12.30
N TYR A 140 -6.97 9.35 12.39
CA TYR A 140 -5.58 9.18 11.99
C TYR A 140 -5.45 8.71 10.56
N PHE A 141 -4.45 9.23 9.86
CA PHE A 141 -4.17 8.97 8.46
C PHE A 141 -2.70 8.61 8.25
N ILE A 142 -2.42 8.15 7.03
CA ILE A 142 -1.06 7.96 6.55
C ILE A 142 -0.70 9.17 5.69
N ALA A 143 0.41 9.82 6.02
CA ALA A 143 0.97 10.92 5.26
C ALA A 143 2.11 10.43 4.36
N VAL A 144 2.13 10.94 3.14
CA VAL A 144 3.17 10.66 2.14
C VAL A 144 3.90 11.95 1.80
N SER A 145 5.21 11.89 1.60
CA SER A 145 5.97 13.01 1.08
C SER A 145 5.40 13.47 -0.28
N ALA A 146 5.26 14.78 -0.47
CA ALA A 146 4.77 15.34 -1.73
C ALA A 146 5.72 15.10 -2.91
N ASP A 147 6.99 14.79 -2.62
CA ASP A 147 8.01 14.43 -3.61
C ASP A 147 7.82 13.02 -4.20
N ARG A 148 6.91 12.23 -3.62
CA ARG A 148 6.59 10.85 -4.00
C ARG A 148 5.12 10.67 -4.43
N PRO A 149 4.62 11.41 -5.44
CA PRO A 149 3.21 11.34 -5.86
C PRO A 149 2.79 9.95 -6.38
N GLU A 150 3.73 9.15 -6.86
CA GLU A 150 3.51 7.76 -7.25
C GLU A 150 3.22 6.87 -6.04
N LEU A 151 3.91 7.09 -4.91
CA LEU A 151 3.63 6.36 -3.67
C LEU A 151 2.27 6.74 -3.10
N PHE A 152 1.90 8.03 -3.16
CA PHE A 152 0.57 8.47 -2.76
C PHE A 152 -0.54 7.78 -3.56
N SER A 153 -0.36 7.69 -4.89
CA SER A 153 -1.35 7.05 -5.77
C SER A 153 -1.48 5.55 -5.49
N ALA A 154 -0.37 4.85 -5.28
CA ALA A 154 -0.36 3.44 -4.95
C ALA A 154 -0.95 3.16 -3.55
N LEU A 155 -0.62 3.99 -2.55
CA LEU A 155 -1.22 3.91 -1.22
C LEU A 155 -2.74 4.10 -1.28
N LEU A 156 -3.21 5.12 -2.01
CA LEU A 156 -4.64 5.40 -2.15
C LEU A 156 -5.41 4.18 -2.69
N GLU A 157 -4.89 3.57 -3.76
CA GLU A 157 -5.49 2.39 -4.36
C GLU A 157 -5.43 1.16 -3.43
N ALA A 158 -4.30 0.96 -2.74
CA ALA A 158 -4.17 -0.15 -1.80
C ALA A 158 -5.12 -0.01 -0.60
N GLN A 159 -5.25 1.19 -0.03
CA GLN A 159 -6.19 1.44 1.07
C GLN A 159 -7.65 1.28 0.64
N LYS A 160 -7.98 1.65 -0.60
CA LYS A 160 -9.30 1.35 -1.18
C LYS A 160 -9.54 -0.16 -1.20
N GLN A 161 -8.59 -0.94 -1.73
CA GLN A 161 -8.72 -2.40 -1.80
C GLN A 161 -8.76 -3.05 -0.43
N ILE A 162 -7.98 -2.58 0.54
CA ILE A 162 -8.02 -3.03 1.94
C ILE A 162 -9.41 -2.80 2.52
N ASN A 163 -9.99 -1.63 2.34
CA ASN A 163 -11.34 -1.34 2.86
C ASN A 163 -12.42 -2.19 2.20
N GLU A 164 -12.25 -2.55 0.92
CA GLU A 164 -13.18 -3.43 0.20
C GLU A 164 -13.04 -4.90 0.61
N LYS A 165 -11.81 -5.40 0.77
CA LYS A 165 -11.53 -6.83 1.02
C LYS A 165 -11.45 -7.17 2.50
N GLU A 166 -11.07 -6.22 3.34
CA GLU A 166 -10.88 -6.36 4.79
C GLU A 166 -11.55 -5.21 5.56
N PRO A 167 -12.88 -5.04 5.46
CA PRO A 167 -13.58 -3.89 6.04
C PRO A 167 -13.46 -3.78 7.57
N ALA A 168 -13.17 -4.89 8.26
CA ALA A 168 -12.96 -4.93 9.70
C ALA A 168 -11.48 -4.86 10.11
N LEU A 169 -10.55 -4.56 9.19
CA LEU A 169 -9.12 -4.51 9.50
C LEU A 169 -8.83 -3.55 10.66
N CYS A 170 -9.28 -2.30 10.55
CA CYS A 170 -9.00 -1.28 11.54
C CYS A 170 -9.58 -1.65 12.91
N GLU A 171 -10.81 -2.20 12.96
CA GLU A 171 -11.43 -2.68 14.19
C GLU A 171 -10.65 -3.84 14.81
N ARG A 172 -10.23 -4.82 14.00
CA ARG A 172 -9.44 -5.97 14.46
C ARG A 172 -8.09 -5.55 15.02
N LEU A 173 -7.41 -4.60 14.38
CA LEU A 173 -6.16 -4.04 14.88
C LEU A 173 -6.40 -3.22 16.15
N THR A 174 -7.50 -2.46 16.23
CA THR A 174 -7.87 -1.74 17.46
C THR A 174 -8.04 -2.75 18.60
N GLN A 175 -8.92 -3.75 18.49
CA GLN A 175 -9.16 -4.76 19.54
C GLN A 175 -7.90 -5.51 20.00
N LYS A 176 -6.88 -5.59 19.14
CA LYS A 176 -5.62 -6.27 19.46
C LYS A 176 -4.66 -5.39 20.26
N TYR A 177 -4.70 -4.08 20.07
CA TYR A 177 -3.69 -3.15 20.59
C TYR A 177 -4.26 -2.09 21.54
N PHE A 178 -5.57 -1.85 21.54
CA PHE A 178 -6.28 -0.84 22.32
C PHE A 178 -7.58 -1.44 22.90
#